data_AF-A0A7F8QNM8-F1
#
_entry.id   AF-A0A7F8QNM8-F1
#
_cell.length_a   1.000
_cell.length_b   1.000
_cell.length_c   1.000
_cell.angle_alpha   90.00
_cell.angle_beta   90.00
_cell.angle_gamma   90.00
#
_symmetry.space_group_name_H-M   'P 1'
#
loop_
_entity.id
_entity.type
_entity.pdbx_description
1 polymer ?
#
loop_
_entity_poly.entity_id
_entity_poly.type
_entity_poly.pdbx_seq_one_letter_code
_entity_poly.pdbx_strand_id
1 'polypeptide(L)'
;MLAPRGAAFLLLHLALQPWLGAGAQATPQVFDLLPSSSQRLNPAVLQPILTDPTLNEVYVISTFKLHTKSSATMFGLYSSTDNSKYLEFTVMGRLNKAFGVYLS
;
A
#
# COMPACT_ATOMS: atom_id res chain seq x y z
N MET A 1 15.13 -30.12 46.56
CA MET A 1 15.62 -28.92 45.84
C MET A 1 15.65 -29.23 44.34
N LEU A 2 14.57 -28.97 43.61
CA LEU A 2 14.42 -29.05 42.14
C LEU A 2 12.96 -28.64 41.86
N ALA A 3 12.56 -27.69 41.02
CA ALA A 3 13.21 -27.04 39.90
C ALA A 3 12.65 -25.60 39.73
N PRO A 4 13.28 -24.57 40.32
CA PRO A 4 12.83 -23.18 40.15
C PRO A 4 13.01 -22.69 38.71
N ARG A 5 13.93 -23.32 37.96
CA ARG A 5 14.21 -23.00 36.56
C ARG A 5 13.07 -23.38 35.61
N GLY A 6 12.40 -24.51 35.82
CA GLY A 6 11.32 -24.97 34.96
C GLY A 6 10.09 -24.04 35.01
N ALA A 7 9.76 -23.55 36.21
CA ALA A 7 8.70 -22.56 36.40
C ALA A 7 9.04 -21.22 35.75
N ALA A 8 10.30 -20.77 35.82
CA ALA A 8 10.74 -19.55 35.17
C ALA A 8 10.65 -19.64 33.63
N PHE A 9 11.01 -20.78 33.03
CA PHE A 9 10.85 -20.99 31.59
C PHE A 9 9.38 -21.03 31.16
N LEU A 10 8.50 -21.63 31.96
CA LEU A 10 7.06 -21.63 31.70
C LEU A 10 6.46 -20.22 31.79
N LEU A 11 6.86 -19.43 32.79
CA LEU A 11 6.43 -18.03 32.93
C LEU A 11 6.96 -17.16 31.79
N LEU A 12 8.21 -17.36 31.38
CA LEU A 12 8.81 -16.68 30.23
C LEU A 12 8.06 -17.04 28.94
N HIS A 13 7.77 -18.32 28.72
CA HIS A 13 6.97 -18.75 27.57
C HIS A 13 5.58 -18.14 27.59
N LEU A 14 4.88 -18.18 28.72
CA LEU A 14 3.53 -17.64 28.87
C LEU A 14 3.51 -16.11 28.66
N ALA A 15 4.55 -15.40 29.07
CA ALA A 15 4.70 -13.97 28.83
C ALA A 15 5.05 -13.63 27.36
N LEU A 16 5.73 -14.53 26.64
CA LEU A 16 6.09 -14.35 25.23
C LEU A 16 4.99 -14.76 24.24
N GLN A 17 4.06 -15.65 24.62
CA GLN A 17 2.93 -16.04 23.76
C GLN A 17 2.06 -14.85 23.27
N PRO A 18 1.66 -13.90 24.13
CA PRO A 18 0.90 -12.74 23.66
C PRO A 18 1.72 -11.81 22.76
N TRP A 19 3.05 -11.78 22.89
CA TRP A 19 3.91 -10.98 22.03
C TRP A 19 4.06 -11.58 20.63
N LEU A 20 4.16 -12.91 20.54
CA LEU A 20 4.23 -13.63 19.26
C LEU A 20 2.89 -13.64 18.51
N GLY A 21 1.77 -13.56 19.23
CA GLY A 21 0.42 -13.44 18.65
C GLY A 21 0.03 -12.01 18.27
N ALA A 22 0.76 -10.99 18.75
CA ALA A 22 0.53 -9.58 18.47
C ALA A 22 1.19 -9.11 17.16
N GLY A 23 1.33 -10.00 16.17
CA GLY A 23 1.47 -9.55 14.79
C GLY A 23 0.17 -8.85 14.43
N ALA A 24 0.16 -7.52 14.47
CA ALA A 24 -1.00 -6.72 14.13
C ALA A 24 -1.58 -7.24 12.81
N GLN A 25 -2.72 -7.92 12.88
CA GLN A 25 -3.56 -8.22 11.72
C GLN A 25 -4.16 -6.87 11.29
N ALA A 26 -3.34 -6.02 10.71
CA ALA A 26 -3.83 -4.86 9.99
C ALA A 26 -4.54 -5.42 8.76
N THR A 27 -5.87 -5.58 8.85
CA THR A 27 -6.67 -5.84 7.67
C THR A 27 -6.51 -4.63 6.75
N PRO A 28 -5.84 -4.76 5.60
CA PRO A 28 -5.64 -3.63 4.72
C PRO A 28 -7.01 -3.13 4.25
N GLN A 29 -7.25 -1.82 4.35
CA GLN A 29 -8.42 -1.24 3.71
C GLN A 29 -8.22 -1.28 2.19
N VAL A 30 -9.10 -2.00 1.50
CA VAL A 30 -9.07 -2.13 0.04
C VAL A 30 -10.14 -1.22 -0.55
N PHE A 31 -9.72 -0.25 -1.36
CA PHE A 31 -10.61 0.61 -2.14
C PHE A 31 -10.60 0.16 -3.59
N ASP A 32 -11.75 -0.30 -4.09
CA ASP A 32 -11.88 -0.65 -5.50
C ASP A 32 -12.08 0.63 -6.32
N LEU A 33 -11.01 1.07 -7.01
CA LEU A 33 -11.00 2.23 -7.90
C LEU A 33 -11.32 1.87 -9.37
N LEU A 34 -11.59 0.59 -9.66
CA LEU A 34 -11.98 0.11 -10.99
C LEU A 34 -13.50 0.09 -11.29
N PRO A 35 -14.44 0.75 -10.57
CA PRO A 35 -15.85 0.62 -10.89
C PRO A 35 -16.17 1.06 -12.32
N SER A 36 -17.24 0.50 -12.88
CA SER A 36 -17.81 0.94 -14.15
C SER A 36 -18.08 2.47 -14.13
N SER A 37 -18.10 3.11 -15.30
CA SER A 37 -18.27 4.58 -15.43
C SER A 37 -19.48 5.18 -14.67
N SER A 38 -20.46 4.34 -14.33
CA SER A 38 -21.66 4.61 -13.53
C SER A 38 -21.43 4.71 -12.02
N GLN A 39 -20.35 4.15 -11.47
CA GLN A 39 -20.03 4.13 -10.05
C GLN A 39 -18.73 4.89 -9.80
N ARG A 40 -18.70 6.18 -10.18
CA ARG A 40 -17.55 7.04 -9.85
C ARG A 40 -17.41 7.11 -8.34
N LEU A 41 -16.29 6.58 -7.83
CA LEU A 41 -15.89 6.81 -6.45
C LEU A 41 -15.75 8.31 -6.23
N ASN A 42 -16.40 8.82 -5.17
CA ASN A 42 -16.21 10.20 -4.76
C ASN A 42 -14.79 10.33 -4.19
N PRO A 43 -13.88 11.11 -4.82
CA PRO A 43 -12.51 11.27 -4.33
C PRO A 43 -12.45 11.85 -2.91
N ALA A 44 -13.51 12.54 -2.44
CA ALA A 44 -13.62 13.01 -1.08
C ALA A 44 -13.61 11.89 -0.02
N VAL A 45 -13.95 10.65 -0.39
CA VAL A 45 -13.90 9.49 0.53
C VAL A 45 -12.45 9.08 0.83
N LEU A 46 -11.54 9.26 -0.12
CA LEU A 46 -10.14 8.88 0.03
C LEU A 46 -9.31 9.96 0.72
N GLN A 47 -9.71 11.23 0.62
CA GLN A 47 -8.94 12.34 1.19
C GLN A 47 -8.62 12.18 2.68
N PRO A 48 -9.59 11.91 3.58
CA PRO A 48 -9.30 11.78 5.02
C PRO A 48 -8.28 10.68 5.31
N ILE A 49 -8.31 9.60 4.53
CA ILE A 49 -7.44 8.44 4.69
C ILE A 49 -6.03 8.80 4.22
N LEU A 50 -5.91 9.40 3.04
CA LEU A 50 -4.62 9.81 2.47
C LEU A 50 -3.95 10.96 3.24
N THR A 51 -4.72 11.73 4.01
CA THR A 51 -4.19 12.78 4.89
C THR A 51 -3.94 12.32 6.32
N ASP A 52 -4.26 11.07 6.66
CA ASP A 52 -4.02 10.54 8.00
C ASP A 52 -2.51 10.47 8.27
N PRO A 53 -1.98 11.18 9.29
CA PRO A 53 -0.55 11.17 9.59
C PRO A 53 -0.03 9.80 10.07
N THR A 54 -0.91 8.86 10.40
CA THR A 54 -0.56 7.49 10.80
C THR A 54 -0.46 6.53 9.60
N LEU A 55 -0.84 6.97 8.40
CA LEU A 55 -0.74 6.18 7.17
C LEU A 55 0.72 6.04 6.73
N ASN A 56 1.29 4.85 6.95
CA ASN A 56 2.71 4.60 6.63
C ASN A 56 2.93 4.11 5.19
N GLU A 57 1.96 3.39 4.62
CA GLU A 57 2.13 2.71 3.33
C GLU A 57 0.85 2.81 2.50
N VAL A 58 1.01 2.97 1.18
CA VAL A 58 -0.08 2.96 0.22
C VAL A 58 0.27 2.01 -0.91
N TYR A 59 -0.64 1.06 -1.17
CA TYR A 59 -0.52 0.11 -2.26
C TYR A 59 -1.53 0.48 -3.36
N VAL A 60 -1.05 0.63 -4.59
CA VAL A 60 -1.88 0.93 -5.75
C VAL A 60 -1.83 -0.25 -6.70
N ILE A 61 -3.00 -0.82 -7.00
CA ILE A 61 -3.16 -1.89 -7.99
C ILE A 61 -3.97 -1.32 -9.14
N SER A 62 -3.44 -1.42 -10.36
CA SER A 62 -4.10 -0.92 -11.57
C SER A 62 -4.04 -1.96 -12.67
N THR A 63 -5.15 -2.10 -13.41
CA THR A 63 -5.24 -2.95 -14.60
C THR A 63 -5.49 -2.07 -15.81
N PHE A 64 -4.63 -2.16 -16.82
CA PHE A 64 -4.75 -1.39 -18.05
C PHE A 64 -4.49 -2.28 -19.26
N LYS A 65 -5.07 -1.91 -20.41
CA LYS A 65 -4.79 -2.56 -21.69
C LYS A 65 -3.59 -1.86 -22.34
N LEU A 66 -2.51 -2.60 -22.54
CA LEU A 66 -1.32 -2.06 -23.20
C LEU A 66 -1.53 -2.01 -24.72
N HIS A 67 -1.64 -0.81 -25.27
CA HIS A 67 -1.72 -0.62 -26.71
C HIS A 67 -0.30 -0.65 -27.31
N THR A 68 -0.01 -1.60 -28.20
CA THR A 68 1.34 -1.89 -28.73
C THR A 68 1.99 -0.73 -29.50
N LYS A 69 1.21 0.27 -29.91
CA LYS A 69 1.71 1.47 -30.60
C LYS A 69 1.77 2.73 -29.72
N SER A 70 1.37 2.64 -28.46
CA SER A 70 1.26 3.79 -27.56
C SER A 70 2.22 3.70 -26.37
N SER A 71 2.72 4.84 -25.94
CA SER A 71 3.36 5.02 -24.65
C SER A 71 2.49 5.96 -23.83
N ALA A 72 2.17 5.57 -22.60
CA ALA A 72 1.33 6.38 -21.73
C ALA A 72 1.74 6.24 -20.26
N THR A 73 1.63 7.34 -19.52
CA THR A 73 1.67 7.34 -18.06
C THR A 73 0.38 6.71 -17.55
N MET A 74 0.49 5.64 -16.78
CA MET A 74 -0.68 4.90 -16.27
C MET A 74 -1.17 5.49 -14.95
N PHE A 75 -0.25 5.84 -14.06
CA PHE A 75 -0.55 6.55 -12.83
C PHE A 75 0.66 7.37 -12.39
N GLY A 76 0.41 8.41 -11.59
CA GLY A 76 1.42 9.25 -10.98
C GLY A 76 0.99 9.69 -9.60
N LEU A 77 1.97 9.97 -8.76
CA LEU A 77 1.79 10.56 -7.44
C LEU A 77 2.20 12.02 -7.52
N TYR A 78 1.26 12.90 -7.17
CA TYR A 78 1.43 14.35 -7.21
C TYR A 78 1.12 14.92 -5.84
N SER A 79 1.88 15.94 -5.44
CA SER A 79 1.56 16.75 -4.27
C SER A 79 0.24 17.48 -4.49
N SER A 80 -0.67 17.39 -3.51
CA SER A 80 -1.90 18.16 -3.56
C SER A 80 -1.70 19.66 -3.33
N THR A 81 -0.54 20.06 -2.77
CA THR A 81 -0.27 21.45 -2.39
C THR A 81 0.21 22.29 -3.56
N ASP A 82 1.12 21.74 -4.37
CA ASP A 82 1.81 22.45 -5.44
C ASP A 82 1.82 21.70 -6.79
N ASN A 83 1.15 20.55 -6.88
CA ASN A 83 1.14 19.67 -8.06
C ASN A 83 2.54 19.18 -8.50
N SER A 84 3.53 19.26 -7.61
CA SER A 84 4.84 18.66 -7.85
C SER A 84 4.70 17.15 -8.03
N LYS A 85 5.50 16.58 -8.93
CA LYS A 85 5.48 15.15 -9.23
C LYS A 85 6.44 14.43 -8.28
N TYR A 86 5.95 13.43 -7.57
CA TYR A 86 6.80 12.55 -6.77
C TYR A 86 7.13 11.25 -7.48
N LEU A 87 6.16 10.70 -8.22
CA LEU A 87 6.34 9.45 -8.93
C LEU A 87 5.51 9.45 -10.21
N GLU A 88 6.08 8.93 -11.30
CA GLU A 88 5.32 8.59 -12.50
C GLU A 88 5.63 7.17 -12.95
N PHE A 89 4.57 6.39 -13.17
CA PHE A 89 4.66 5.05 -13.73
C PHE A 89 4.19 5.07 -15.19
N THR A 90 5.12 4.78 -16.09
CA THR A 90 4.89 4.85 -17.52
C THR A 90 5.10 3.48 -18.16
N VAL A 91 4.25 3.16 -19.13
CA VAL A 91 4.36 1.93 -19.90
C VAL A 91 4.52 2.27 -21.37
N MET A 92 5.58 1.72 -21.98
CA MET A 92 5.93 1.88 -23.37
C MET A 92 5.49 0.63 -24.14
N GLY A 93 4.31 0.69 -24.76
CA GLY A 93 3.73 -0.44 -25.49
C GLY A 93 4.57 -0.94 -26.66
N ARG A 94 5.29 -0.04 -27.35
CA ARG A 94 6.19 -0.44 -28.44
C ARG A 94 7.36 -1.31 -27.97
N LEU A 95 7.82 -1.08 -26.74
CA LEU A 95 8.98 -1.76 -26.17
C LEU A 95 8.59 -2.92 -25.26
N ASN A 96 7.29 -3.07 -24.93
CA ASN A 96 6.81 -3.93 -23.86
C ASN A 96 7.59 -3.70 -22.55
N LYS A 97 7.88 -2.44 -22.24
CA LYS A 97 8.62 -2.03 -21.03
C LYS A 97 7.76 -1.15 -20.15
N ALA A 98 7.93 -1.30 -18.84
CA ALA A 98 7.40 -0.41 -17.84
C ALA A 98 8.56 0.19 -17.04
N PHE A 99 8.46 1.45 -16.67
CA PHE A 99 9.43 2.11 -15.80
C PHE A 99 8.73 3.07 -14.85
N GLY A 100 9.26 3.16 -13.64
CA GLY A 100 8.89 4.16 -12.64
C GLY A 100 10.00 5.19 -12.54
N VAL A 101 9.63 6.47 -12.54
CA VAL A 101 10.56 7.57 -12.23
C VAL A 101 10.13 8.17 -10.90
N TYR A 102 11.08 8.23 -9.97
CA TYR A 102 10.94 8.98 -8.73
C TYR A 102 11.53 10.38 -8.93
N LEU A 103 10.75 11.42 -8.70
CA LEU A 103 11.17 12.82 -8.80
C LEU A 103 11.19 13.40 -7.38
N SER A 104 12.33 13.98 -7.02
CA SER A 104 12.56 14.63 -5.72
C SER A 104 12.25 16.10 -5.76
#